data_AF-A0A0Q7BVN9-F1
#
_entry.id   AF-A0A0Q7BVN9-F1
#
_cell.length_a   1.000
_cell.length_b   1.000
_cell.length_c   1.000
_cell.angle_alpha   90.00
_cell.angle_beta   90.00
_cell.angle_gamma   90.00
#
_symmetry.space_group_name_H-M   'P 1'
#
loop_
_entity.id
_entity.type
_entity.pdbx_description
1 polymer ?
#
loop_
_entity_poly.entity_id
_entity_poly.type
_entity_poly.pdbx_seq_one_letter_code
_entity_poly.pdbx_strand_id
1 'polypeptide(L)'
;MAQPRDVLLDLLAYCTARSIDAVVAGERTADQSDAIAEALGLDMADWWAPTAANYFGHVSKAKALEAVQEATGEHATPALATMKKPEAAAHCARRLEGTRWLPSPLRPLAAAPRHGEGEA
;
A
#
# COMPACT_ATOMS: atom_id res chain seq x y z
N MET A 1 -13.03 2.61 -41.09
CA MET A 1 -12.93 3.97 -40.52
C MET A 1 -11.75 3.98 -39.56
N ALA A 2 -10.80 4.90 -39.71
CA ALA A 2 -9.68 5.03 -38.77
C ALA A 2 -10.19 5.62 -37.45
N GLN A 3 -9.81 5.03 -36.33
CA GLN A 3 -10.17 5.53 -35.00
C GLN A 3 -9.29 6.74 -34.64
N PRO A 4 -9.81 7.71 -33.86
CA PRO A 4 -9.02 8.78 -33.27
C PRO A 4 -7.84 8.27 -32.42
N ARG A 5 -6.72 9.01 -32.39
CA ARG A 5 -5.47 8.58 -31.72
C ARG A 5 -5.61 8.51 -30.20
N ASP A 6 -6.35 9.43 -29.61
CA ASP A 6 -6.74 9.45 -28.19
C ASP A 6 -7.48 8.16 -27.80
N VAL A 7 -8.49 7.75 -28.57
CA VAL A 7 -9.23 6.51 -28.32
C VAL A 7 -8.32 5.28 -28.36
N LEU A 8 -7.37 5.25 -29.31
CA LEU A 8 -6.39 4.17 -29.39
C LEU A 8 -5.44 4.16 -28.19
N LEU A 9 -5.04 5.34 -27.69
CA LEU A 9 -4.19 5.46 -26.51
C LEU A 9 -4.93 5.06 -25.23
N ASP A 10 -6.20 5.42 -25.08
CA ASP A 10 -7.02 5.02 -23.93
C ASP A 10 -7.20 3.51 -23.88
N LEU A 11 -7.49 2.89 -25.03
CA LEU A 11 -7.60 1.43 -25.11
C LEU A 11 -6.26 0.74 -24.82
N LEU A 12 -5.15 1.30 -25.33
CA LEU A 12 -3.82 0.78 -25.03
C LEU A 12 -3.55 0.87 -23.53
N ALA A 13 -3.79 2.03 -22.90
CA ALA A 13 -3.61 2.23 -21.47
C ALA A 13 -4.47 1.24 -20.64
N TYR A 14 -5.73 1.02 -21.04
CA TYR A 14 -6.60 0.04 -20.39
C TYR A 14 -6.07 -1.40 -20.53
N CYS A 15 -5.59 -1.78 -21.73
CA CYS A 15 -5.04 -3.10 -21.98
C CYS A 15 -3.72 -3.33 -21.23
N THR A 16 -2.83 -2.34 -21.21
CA THR A 16 -1.56 -2.43 -20.48
C THR A 16 -1.79 -2.49 -18.97
N ALA A 17 -2.68 -1.65 -18.43
CA ALA A 17 -3.03 -1.67 -17.01
C ALA A 17 -3.51 -3.05 -16.53
N ARG A 18 -4.33 -3.74 -17.33
CA ARG A 18 -4.80 -5.11 -17.02
C ARG A 18 -3.76 -6.21 -17.20
N SER A 19 -2.60 -5.87 -17.77
CA SER A 19 -1.51 -6.81 -18.02
C SER A 19 -0.42 -6.74 -16.94
N ILE A 20 -0.51 -5.78 -16.01
CA ILE A 20 0.45 -5.61 -14.92
C ILE A 20 0.06 -6.55 -13.77
N ASP A 21 1.01 -7.39 -13.33
CA ASP A 21 0.94 -8.15 -12.09
C ASP A 21 2.02 -7.63 -11.12
N ALA A 22 1.59 -7.12 -9.98
CA ALA A 22 2.46 -6.58 -8.93
C ALA A 22 2.51 -7.48 -7.68
N VAL A 23 2.00 -8.72 -7.77
CA VAL A 23 1.97 -9.65 -6.65
C VAL A 23 3.35 -10.32 -6.48
N VAL A 24 3.95 -10.10 -5.32
CA VAL A 24 5.22 -10.74 -4.93
C VAL A 24 4.96 -11.77 -3.83
N ALA A 25 5.39 -13.02 -4.04
CA ALA A 25 5.17 -14.12 -3.10
C ALA A 25 6.13 -14.11 -1.88
N GLY A 26 7.21 -13.33 -1.95
CA GLY A 26 8.26 -13.25 -0.93
C GLY A 26 8.49 -11.83 -0.44
N GLU A 27 9.69 -11.57 0.07
CA GLU A 27 10.09 -10.22 0.46
C GLU A 27 10.15 -9.31 -0.77
N ARG A 28 9.53 -8.13 -0.64
CA ARG A 28 9.34 -7.20 -1.75
C ARG A 28 10.62 -6.39 -2.00
N THR A 29 11.08 -6.38 -3.24
CA THR A 29 12.15 -5.51 -3.76
C THR A 29 11.57 -4.57 -4.80
N ALA A 30 12.22 -3.43 -5.04
CA ALA A 30 11.78 -2.49 -6.08
C ALA A 30 11.73 -3.16 -7.46
N ASP A 31 10.62 -3.01 -8.17
CA ASP A 31 10.42 -3.61 -9.51
C ASP A 31 9.73 -2.63 -10.50
N GLN A 32 9.27 -3.15 -11.65
CA GLN A 32 8.59 -2.32 -12.66
C GLN A 32 7.27 -1.71 -12.15
N SER A 33 6.57 -2.38 -11.23
CA SER A 33 5.32 -1.87 -10.67
C SER A 33 5.57 -0.62 -9.82
N ASP A 34 6.68 -0.57 -9.07
CA ASP A 34 7.12 0.63 -8.34
C ASP A 34 7.41 1.79 -9.30
N ALA A 35 8.15 1.54 -10.38
CA ALA A 35 8.48 2.57 -11.36
C ALA A 35 7.23 3.13 -12.06
N ILE A 36 6.22 2.29 -12.31
CA ILE A 36 4.93 2.72 -12.85
C ILE A 36 4.15 3.53 -11.82
N ALA A 37 4.09 3.08 -10.56
CA ALA A 37 3.44 3.82 -9.49
C ALA A 37 4.06 5.21 -9.29
N GLU A 38 5.39 5.30 -9.29
CA GLU A 38 6.13 6.56 -9.21
C GLU A 38 5.83 7.48 -10.42
N ALA A 39 5.91 6.95 -11.64
CA ALA A 39 5.64 7.72 -12.85
C ALA A 39 4.19 8.26 -12.93
N LEU A 40 3.24 7.54 -12.34
CA LEU A 40 1.83 7.95 -12.25
C LEU A 40 1.53 8.82 -11.03
N GLY A 41 2.49 9.01 -10.12
CA GLY A 41 2.25 9.70 -8.84
C GLY A 41 1.22 8.98 -7.98
N LEU A 42 1.17 7.65 -8.04
CA LEU A 42 0.22 6.83 -7.30
C LEU A 42 0.56 6.79 -5.82
N ASP A 43 -0.33 7.32 -4.97
CA ASP A 43 -0.29 7.10 -3.52
C ASP A 43 -1.30 6.00 -3.15
N MET A 44 -0.79 4.87 -2.64
CA MET A 44 -1.62 3.75 -2.20
C MET A 44 -2.58 4.12 -1.06
N ALA A 45 -2.28 5.16 -0.28
CA ALA A 45 -3.16 5.64 0.79
C ALA A 45 -4.44 6.32 0.29
N ASP A 46 -4.54 6.62 -1.02
CA ASP A 46 -5.79 7.08 -1.64
C ASP A 46 -6.78 5.94 -1.90
N TRP A 47 -6.27 4.70 -2.01
CA TRP A 47 -7.05 3.53 -2.41
C TRP A 47 -7.20 2.49 -1.30
N TRP A 48 -6.38 2.60 -0.25
CA TRP A 48 -6.34 1.62 0.83
C TRP A 48 -6.26 2.29 2.20
N ALA A 49 -7.04 1.76 3.14
CA ALA A 49 -6.98 2.12 4.55
C ALA A 49 -7.06 0.85 5.44
N PRO A 50 -6.35 0.83 6.58
CA PRO A 50 -6.35 -0.34 7.45
C PRO A 50 -7.68 -0.46 8.21
N THR A 51 -8.35 -1.60 8.08
CA THR A 51 -9.60 -1.90 8.78
C THR A 51 -9.48 -3.18 9.60
N ALA A 52 -10.47 -3.40 10.48
CA ALA A 52 -10.57 -4.65 11.21
C ALA A 52 -10.70 -5.87 10.28
N ALA A 53 -11.38 -5.69 9.14
CA ALA A 53 -11.66 -6.77 8.19
C ALA A 53 -10.49 -7.05 7.23
N ASN A 54 -9.74 -6.04 6.78
CA ASN A 54 -8.71 -6.23 5.75
C ASN A 54 -7.28 -6.41 6.28
N TYR A 55 -6.98 -5.95 7.50
CA TYR A 55 -5.62 -5.97 8.05
C TYR A 55 -5.58 -6.47 9.49
N PHE A 56 -6.27 -5.77 10.40
CA PHE A 56 -6.12 -6.03 11.84
C PHE A 56 -6.71 -7.37 12.31
N GLY A 57 -7.67 -7.93 11.56
CA GLY A 57 -8.16 -9.29 11.78
C GLY A 57 -7.15 -10.38 11.39
N HIS A 58 -6.27 -10.08 10.43
CA HIS A 58 -5.32 -11.03 9.84
C HIS A 58 -3.97 -11.03 10.54
N VAL A 59 -3.55 -9.91 11.12
CA VAL A 59 -2.27 -9.82 11.84
C VAL A 59 -2.39 -10.23 13.32
N SER A 60 -1.24 -10.43 13.97
CA SER A 60 -1.19 -10.63 15.42
C SER A 60 -1.55 -9.34 16.17
N LYS A 61 -2.01 -9.48 17.41
CA LYS A 61 -2.31 -8.33 18.27
C LYS A 61 -1.09 -7.43 18.49
N ALA A 62 0.10 -8.02 18.60
CA ALA A 62 1.35 -7.27 18.73
C ALA A 62 1.62 -6.42 17.49
N LYS A 63 1.46 -6.99 16.28
CA LYS A 63 1.65 -6.27 15.02
C LYS A 63 0.62 -5.15 14.84
N ALA A 64 -0.62 -5.36 15.27
CA ALA A 64 -1.67 -4.34 15.24
C ALA A 64 -1.30 -3.12 16.12
N LEU A 65 -0.75 -3.37 17.31
CA LEU A 65 -0.31 -2.32 18.23
C LEU A 65 0.94 -1.59 17.72
N GLU A 66 1.88 -2.31 17.11
CA GLU A 66 3.04 -1.72 16.45
C GLU A 66 2.62 -0.75 15.34
N ALA A 67 1.60 -1.11 14.55
CA ALA A 67 1.04 -0.23 13.51
C ALA A 67 0.44 1.06 14.09
N VAL A 68 -0.26 0.99 15.23
CA VAL A 68 -0.79 2.17 15.94
C VAL A 68 0.36 3.05 16.44
N GLN A 69 1.38 2.44 17.02
CA GLN A 69 2.55 3.17 17.51
C GLN A 69 3.30 3.86 16.38
N GLU A 70 3.48 3.18 15.25
CA GLU A 70 4.13 3.76 14.08
C GLU A 70 3.32 4.92 13.48
N ALA A 71 2.00 4.79 13.41
CA ALA A 71 1.13 5.80 12.83
C ALA A 71 0.91 7.03 13.73
N THR A 72 0.87 6.85 15.05
CA THR A 72 0.41 7.88 15.99
C THR A 72 1.42 8.23 17.08
N GLY A 73 2.49 7.45 17.23
CA GLY A 73 3.45 7.57 18.35
C GLY A 73 2.93 7.02 19.68
N GLU A 74 1.68 6.55 19.75
CA GLU A 74 1.09 6.05 20.99
C GLU A 74 1.50 4.61 21.30
N HIS A 75 1.92 4.37 22.55
CA HIS A 75 2.24 3.04 23.03
C HIS A 75 0.99 2.27 23.50
N ALA A 76 1.08 0.94 23.41
CA ALA A 76 0.04 0.07 23.94
C ALA A 76 -0.14 0.27 25.45
N THR A 77 -1.38 0.54 25.87
CA THR A 77 -1.74 0.60 27.28
C THR A 77 -2.01 -0.80 27.85
N PRO A 78 -1.91 -1.00 29.19
CA PRO A 78 -2.29 -2.27 29.81
C PRO A 78 -3.72 -2.72 29.48
N ALA A 79 -4.65 -1.77 29.29
CA ALA A 79 -6.02 -2.05 28.87
C ALA A 79 -6.09 -2.70 27.48
N LEU A 80 -5.23 -2.29 26.55
CA LEU A 80 -5.13 -2.91 25.23
C LEU A 80 -4.59 -4.34 25.33
N ALA A 81 -3.69 -4.62 26.27
CA ALA A 81 -3.15 -5.96 26.47
C ALA A 81 -4.23 -6.98 26.86
N THR A 82 -5.25 -6.57 27.63
CA THR A 82 -6.33 -7.46 28.10
C THR A 82 -7.50 -7.61 27.13
N MET A 83 -7.61 -6.76 26.08
CA MET A 83 -8.70 -6.84 25.09
C MET A 83 -8.75 -8.17 24.32
N LYS A 84 -9.93 -8.59 23.87
CA LYS A 84 -10.03 -9.72 22.94
C LYS A 84 -9.51 -9.30 21.55
N LYS A 85 -9.01 -10.26 20.75
CA LYS A 85 -8.50 -9.98 19.38
C LYS A 85 -9.47 -9.15 18.51
N PRO A 86 -10.77 -9.48 18.39
CA PRO A 86 -11.68 -8.70 17.55
C PRO A 86 -11.87 -7.25 18.06
N GLU A 87 -11.91 -7.05 19.38
CA GLU A 87 -12.03 -5.74 20.00
C GLU A 87 -10.77 -4.90 19.75
N ALA A 88 -9.59 -5.51 19.90
CA ALA A 88 -8.31 -4.87 19.61
C ALA A 88 -8.20 -4.49 18.13
N ALA A 89 -8.65 -5.35 17.20
CA ALA A 89 -8.65 -5.06 15.78
C ALA A 89 -9.56 -3.86 15.44
N ALA A 90 -10.77 -3.81 16.02
CA ALA A 90 -11.67 -2.68 15.85
C ALA A 90 -11.12 -1.39 16.48
N HIS A 91 -10.44 -1.49 17.63
CA HIS A 91 -9.77 -0.35 18.25
C HIS A 91 -8.65 0.20 17.36
N CYS A 92 -7.75 -0.66 16.87
CA CYS A 92 -6.64 -0.23 16.01
C CYS A 92 -7.16 0.39 14.71
N ALA A 93 -8.19 -0.21 14.09
CA ALA A 93 -8.83 0.36 12.89
C ALA A 93 -9.30 1.80 13.09
N ARG A 94 -10.01 2.08 14.19
CA ARG A 94 -10.45 3.45 14.51
C ARG A 94 -9.30 4.40 14.80
N ARG A 95 -8.20 3.92 15.38
CA ARG A 95 -7.03 4.75 15.69
C ARG A 95 -6.25 5.15 14.44
N LEU A 96 -6.22 4.30 13.41
CA LEU A 96 -5.54 4.57 12.15
C LEU A 96 -6.48 5.16 11.07
N GLU A 97 -7.75 5.39 11.39
CA GLU A 97 -8.67 6.02 10.47
C GLU A 97 -8.20 7.45 10.15
N GLY A 98 -8.05 7.75 8.86
CA GLY A 98 -7.60 9.08 8.40
C GLY A 98 -6.10 9.36 8.55
N THR A 99 -5.29 8.46 9.11
CA THR A 99 -3.84 8.70 9.28
C THR A 99 -3.02 8.47 8.01
N ARG A 100 -3.65 7.97 6.94
CA ARG A 100 -2.99 7.55 5.68
C ARG A 100 -1.86 6.53 5.86
N TRP A 101 -1.83 5.85 7.02
CA TRP A 101 -0.83 4.84 7.29
C TRP A 101 -1.02 3.60 6.41
N LEU A 102 0.09 3.06 5.92
CA LEU A 102 0.15 1.84 5.11
C LEU A 102 1.05 0.79 5.77
N PRO A 103 0.72 -0.51 5.71
CA PRO A 103 1.64 -1.58 6.09
C PRO A 103 2.83 -1.62 5.13
N SER A 104 3.98 -2.09 5.60
CA SER A 104 5.24 -2.14 4.83
C SER A 104 5.09 -2.65 3.38
N PRO A 105 4.31 -3.72 3.08
CA PRO A 105 4.18 -4.21 1.71
C PRO A 105 3.49 -3.24 0.73
N LEU A 106 2.68 -2.30 1.23
CA LEU A 106 1.95 -1.32 0.43
C LEU A 106 2.68 0.03 0.32
N ARG A 107 3.81 0.19 1.00
CA ARG A 107 4.59 1.44 0.93
C ARG A 107 5.39 1.48 -0.38
N PRO A 108 5.55 2.67 -0.98
CA PRO A 108 6.43 2.82 -2.14
C PRO A 108 7.84 2.33 -1.82
N LEU A 109 8.42 1.53 -2.71
CA LEU A 109 9.86 1.33 -2.72
C LEU A 109 10.41 2.28 -3.77
N ALA A 110 11.42 3.07 -3.43
CA ALA A 110 12.09 3.90 -4.41
C ALA A 110 12.60 2.98 -5.54
N ALA A 111 12.19 3.26 -6.78
CA ALA A 111 12.67 2.51 -7.93
C ALA A 111 14.21 2.65 -7.98
N ALA A 112 14.92 1.55 -8.22
CA ALA A 112 16.36 1.61 -8.41
C ALA A 112 16.69 2.63 -9.52
N PRO A 113 17.74 3.47 -9.35
CA PRO A 113 18.08 4.48 -10.35
C PRO A 113 18.29 3.80 -11.70
N ARG A 114 17.60 4.31 -12.72
CA ARG A 114 17.67 3.82 -14.09
C ARG A 114 19.13 3.96 -14.56
N HIS A 115 19.85 2.86 -14.71
CA HIS A 115 21.16 2.89 -15.38
C HIS A 115 20.91 3.26 -16.85
N GLY A 116 21.13 4.53 -17.21
CA GLY A 116 20.90 4.99 -18.58
C GLY A 116 20.86 6.50 -18.82
N GLU A 117 21.15 7.37 -17.85
CA GLU A 117 21.31 8.81 -18.09
C GLU A 117 22.73 9.22 -17.70
N GLY A 118 23.67 8.88 -18.58
CA GLY A 118 25.09 9.16 -18.40
C GLY A 118 25.89 8.64 -19.59
N GLU A 119 25.73 9.28 -20.75
CA GLU A 119 26.83 9.69 -21.64
C GLU A 119 26.17 10.47 -22.80
N ALA A 120 26.46 11.77 -22.88
CA ALA A 120 26.21 12.63 -24.02
C ALA A 120 27.55 12.93 -24.69
#